data_AF-A0A517MZV4-F1
#
_entry.id   AF-A0A517MZV4-F1
#
_cell.length_a   1.000
_cell.length_b   1.000
_cell.length_c   1.000
_cell.angle_alpha   90.00
_cell.angle_beta   90.00
_cell.angle_gamma   90.00
#
_symmetry.space_group_name_H-M   'P 1'
#
loop_
_entity.id
_entity.type
_entity.pdbx_description
1 polymer ?
#
loop_
_entity_poly.entity_id
_entity_poly.type
_entity_poly.pdbx_seq_one_letter_code
_entity_poly.pdbx_strand_id
1 'polypeptide(L)'
;MRHRKSKRQLEFERCGLAGVCLPTPEPLEQAIKEGRFGMAINGPVRPSPEELQGITLGHAYELLSMRLDLAHLYECAEKAICAVTGKGLSTGLLEIALIEMNQEAEVLKNRYGSMLSLYERAFGGQAAGELDAILRDAVPVELDRPSPMPSVPTQRDLC
;
A
#
# COMPACT_ATOMS: atom_id res chain seq x y z
N MET A 1 -1.68 28.76 16.11
CA MET A 1 -2.63 27.86 15.44
C MET A 1 -2.04 26.46 15.41
N ARG A 2 -2.67 25.46 16.05
CA ARG A 2 -2.18 24.07 15.98
C ARG A 2 -2.66 23.47 14.65
N HIS A 3 -1.74 23.16 13.73
CA HIS A 3 -2.07 22.44 12.50
C HIS A 3 -2.53 21.02 12.88
N ARG A 4 -3.76 20.68 12.51
CA ARG A 4 -4.30 19.34 12.71
C ARG A 4 -3.69 18.44 11.64
N LYS A 5 -2.88 17.46 12.05
CA LYS A 5 -2.28 16.48 11.14
C LYS A 5 -3.38 15.68 10.43
N SER A 6 -3.15 15.32 9.17
CA SER A 6 -4.06 14.45 8.42
C SER A 6 -4.00 13.01 8.96
N LYS A 7 -5.05 12.21 8.71
CA LYS A 7 -5.07 10.78 9.10
C LYS A 7 -3.84 10.03 8.53
N ARG A 8 -3.49 10.32 7.28
CA ARG A 8 -2.35 9.75 6.57
C ARG A 8 -1.01 10.12 7.21
N GLN A 9 -0.85 11.37 7.64
CA GLN A 9 0.34 11.80 8.39
C GLN A 9 0.48 11.04 9.71
N LEU A 10 -0.62 10.84 10.43
CA LEU A 10 -0.61 10.08 11.68
C LEU A 10 -0.26 8.60 11.45
N GLU A 11 -0.75 7.98 10.39
CA GLU A 11 -0.44 6.59 10.04
C GLU A 11 1.04 6.41 9.67
N PHE A 12 1.58 7.34 8.90
CA PHE A 12 2.99 7.34 8.52
C PHE A 12 3.91 7.52 9.74
N GLU A 13 3.54 8.40 10.67
CA GLU A 13 4.26 8.55 11.94
C GLU A 13 4.18 7.29 12.81
N ARG A 14 3.01 6.65 12.86
CA ARG A 14 2.81 5.39 13.61
C ARG A 14 3.65 4.22 13.05
N CYS A 15 3.92 4.22 11.75
CA CYS A 15 4.78 3.22 11.11
C CYS A 15 6.28 3.54 11.27
N GLY A 16 6.65 4.53 12.10
CA GLY A 16 8.05 4.91 12.31
C GLY A 16 8.68 5.65 11.13
N LEU A 17 7.89 6.05 10.13
CA LEU A 17 8.37 6.80 8.97
C LEU A 17 8.45 8.31 9.25
N ALA A 18 8.14 8.74 10.47
CA ALA A 18 8.34 10.11 10.92
C ALA A 18 9.82 10.49 10.83
N GLY A 19 10.17 11.40 9.92
CA GLY A 19 11.57 11.83 9.72
C GLY A 19 12.41 10.88 8.86
N VAL A 20 11.81 9.84 8.27
CA VAL A 20 12.47 9.07 7.21
C VAL A 20 12.57 9.96 5.97
N CYS A 21 13.79 10.06 5.44
CA CYS A 21 14.05 10.78 4.20
C CYS A 21 13.55 9.92 3.03
N LEU A 22 12.40 10.28 2.46
CA LEU A 22 11.93 9.66 1.23
C LEU A 22 12.85 10.07 0.07
N PRO A 23 13.05 9.19 -0.93
CA PRO A 23 13.81 9.54 -2.11
C PRO A 23 13.17 10.76 -2.79
N THR A 24 14.00 11.66 -3.31
CA THR A 24 13.53 12.78 -4.14
C THR A 24 14.13 12.61 -5.53
N PRO A 25 13.66 11.61 -6.31
CA PRO A 25 14.28 11.26 -7.58
C PRO A 25 14.02 12.35 -8.63
N GLU A 26 14.96 12.50 -9.55
CA GLU A 26 14.73 13.31 -10.74
C GLU A 26 13.70 12.62 -11.65
N PRO A 27 12.73 13.36 -12.21
CA PRO A 27 11.80 12.80 -13.19
C PRO A 27 12.51 12.29 -14.44
N LEU A 28 11.97 11.22 -15.03
CA LEU A 28 12.40 10.79 -16.35
C LEU A 28 12.04 11.85 -17.39
N GLU A 29 12.96 12.16 -18.30
CA GLU A 29 12.71 13.11 -19.40
C GLU A 29 11.52 12.68 -20.27
N GLN A 30 11.35 11.37 -20.47
CA GLN A 30 10.19 10.78 -21.15
C GLN A 30 8.89 11.10 -20.40
N ALA A 31 8.88 10.97 -19.08
CA ALA A 31 7.71 11.24 -18.24
C ALA A 31 7.30 12.72 -18.28
N ILE A 32 8.29 13.62 -18.29
CA ILE A 32 8.06 15.05 -18.50
C ILE A 32 7.42 15.28 -19.88
N LYS A 33 8.01 14.76 -20.95
CA LYS A 33 7.49 14.95 -22.33
C LYS A 33 6.06 14.45 -22.51
N GLU A 34 5.70 13.37 -21.83
CA GLU A 34 4.36 12.78 -21.83
C GLU A 34 3.34 13.57 -20.98
N GLY A 35 3.76 14.62 -20.27
CA GLY A 35 2.88 15.45 -19.46
C GLY A 35 2.42 14.78 -18.16
N ARG A 36 3.16 13.78 -17.65
CA ARG A 36 2.76 13.02 -16.44
C ARG A 36 2.65 13.88 -15.18
N PHE A 37 3.36 15.00 -15.16
CA PHE A 37 3.33 15.96 -14.06
C PHE A 37 2.41 17.17 -14.32
N GLY A 38 1.63 17.11 -15.40
CA GLY A 38 0.74 18.17 -15.85
C GLY A 38 1.22 18.86 -17.13
N MET A 39 0.30 19.63 -17.70
CA MET A 39 0.50 20.40 -18.93
C MET A 39 0.22 21.87 -18.63
N ALA A 40 1.20 22.73 -18.91
CA ALA A 40 1.05 24.18 -18.88
C ALA A 40 0.88 24.73 -20.30
N ILE A 41 0.56 26.03 -20.40
CA ILE A 41 0.41 26.73 -21.69
C ILE A 41 1.67 26.60 -22.55
N ASN A 42 2.84 26.56 -21.93
CA ASN A 42 4.14 26.51 -22.61
C ASN A 42 4.67 25.07 -22.79
N GLY A 43 3.83 24.05 -22.58
CA GLY A 43 4.20 22.64 -22.70
C GLY A 43 4.19 21.89 -21.36
N PRO A 44 4.82 20.71 -21.32
CA PRO A 44 4.79 19.87 -20.12
C PRO A 44 5.46 20.52 -18.92
N VAL A 45 4.90 20.28 -17.73
CA VAL A 45 5.43 20.80 -16.47
C VAL A 45 6.65 19.99 -16.05
N ARG A 46 7.73 20.69 -15.70
CA ARG A 46 8.86 20.12 -14.96
C ARG A 46 8.68 20.49 -13.48
N PRO A 47 8.41 19.53 -12.59
CA PRO A 47 8.23 19.82 -11.17
C PRO A 47 9.51 20.36 -10.54
N SER A 48 9.35 21.29 -9.62
CA SER A 48 10.38 21.75 -8.69
C SER A 48 10.72 20.67 -7.65
N PRO A 49 11.88 20.75 -6.99
CA PRO A 49 12.25 19.80 -5.93
C PRO A 49 11.21 19.66 -4.81
N GLU A 50 10.55 20.76 -4.42
CA GLU A 50 9.48 20.74 -3.40
C GLU A 50 8.25 19.97 -3.90
N GLU A 51 7.85 20.16 -5.16
CA GLU A 51 6.76 19.41 -5.77
C GLU A 51 7.09 17.92 -5.89
N LEU A 52 8.34 17.57 -6.22
CA LEU A 52 8.81 16.18 -6.28
C LEU A 52 8.72 15.48 -4.93
N GLN A 53 9.08 16.18 -3.85
CA GLN A 53 8.90 15.69 -2.48
C GLN A 53 7.42 15.47 -2.18
N GLY A 54 6.56 16.42 -2.54
CA GLY A 54 5.11 16.31 -2.36
C GLY A 54 4.51 15.12 -3.13
N ILE A 55 4.92 14.93 -4.39
CA ILE A 55 4.49 13.80 -5.23
C ILE A 55 4.95 12.48 -4.61
N THR A 56 6.24 12.36 -4.30
CA THR A 56 6.79 11.12 -3.73
C THR A 56 6.13 10.78 -2.40
N LEU A 57 5.94 11.79 -1.53
CA LEU A 57 5.22 11.61 -0.28
C LEU A 57 3.76 11.17 -0.50
N GLY A 58 3.08 11.74 -1.50
CA GLY A 58 1.75 11.31 -1.91
C GLY A 58 1.69 9.84 -2.30
N HIS A 59 2.61 9.38 -3.14
CA HIS A 59 2.74 7.97 -3.51
C HIS A 59 3.06 7.09 -2.31
N ALA A 60 3.99 7.53 -1.45
CA ALA A 60 4.36 6.80 -0.24
C ALA A 60 3.16 6.59 0.70
N TYR A 61 2.31 7.61 0.89
CA TYR A 61 1.09 7.47 1.69
C TYR A 61 0.11 6.44 1.12
N GLU A 62 -0.16 6.50 -0.18
CA GLU A 62 -1.10 5.56 -0.83
C GLU A 62 -0.57 4.12 -0.76
N LEU A 63 0.71 3.91 -1.08
CA LEU A 63 1.36 2.61 -1.01
C LEU A 63 1.40 2.07 0.41
N LEU A 64 1.75 2.89 1.40
CA LEU A 64 1.76 2.50 2.81
C LEU A 64 0.36 2.10 3.29
N SER A 65 -0.67 2.87 2.94
CA SER A 65 -2.06 2.57 3.32
C SER A 65 -2.46 1.18 2.81
N MET A 66 -2.17 0.87 1.54
CA MET A 66 -2.47 -0.44 0.97
C MET A 66 -1.73 -1.58 1.68
N ARG A 67 -0.47 -1.36 2.10
CA ARG A 67 0.27 -2.38 2.89
C ARG A 67 -0.32 -2.59 4.28
N LEU A 68 -0.78 -1.53 4.93
CA LEU A 68 -1.45 -1.61 6.23
C LEU A 68 -2.80 -2.35 6.12
N ASP A 69 -3.57 -2.05 5.08
CA ASP A 69 -4.84 -2.74 4.82
C ASP A 69 -4.60 -4.24 4.54
N LEU A 70 -3.56 -4.58 3.78
CA LEU A 70 -3.15 -5.97 3.56
C LEU A 70 -2.71 -6.66 4.86
N ALA A 71 -1.90 -6.00 5.69
CA ALA A 71 -1.48 -6.52 6.98
C ALA A 71 -2.69 -6.85 7.85
N HIS A 72 -3.65 -5.94 7.89
CA HIS A 72 -4.89 -6.07 8.66
C HIS A 72 -5.74 -7.24 8.18
N LEU A 73 -5.92 -7.41 6.86
CA LEU A 73 -6.66 -8.54 6.31
C LEU A 73 -6.02 -9.88 6.67
N TYR A 74 -4.69 -9.99 6.59
CA TYR A 74 -3.97 -11.20 6.96
C TYR A 74 -4.05 -11.50 8.45
N GLU A 75 -3.89 -10.49 9.30
CA GLU A 75 -4.08 -10.64 10.74
C GLU A 75 -5.51 -11.08 11.07
N CYS A 76 -6.51 -10.51 10.39
CA CYS A 76 -7.91 -10.86 10.60
C CYS A 76 -8.23 -12.29 10.18
N ALA A 77 -7.72 -12.72 9.03
CA ALA A 77 -7.88 -14.08 8.56
C ALA A 77 -7.20 -15.09 9.49
N GLU A 78 -5.98 -14.79 9.95
CA GLU A 78 -5.23 -15.64 10.88
C GLU A 78 -5.93 -15.79 12.24
N LYS A 79 -6.56 -14.71 12.73
CA LYS A 79 -7.29 -14.70 14.00
C LYS A 79 -8.77 -15.11 13.88
N ALA A 80 -9.23 -15.44 12.67
CA ALA A 80 -10.65 -15.70 12.37
C ALA A 80 -11.58 -14.59 12.89
N ILE A 81 -11.20 -13.32 12.68
CA ILE A 81 -12.01 -12.14 13.03
C ILE A 81 -12.48 -11.41 11.78
N CYS A 82 -13.63 -10.74 11.88
CA CYS A 82 -14.18 -9.90 10.84
C CYS A 82 -13.33 -8.62 10.69
N ALA A 83 -12.77 -8.38 9.51
CA ALA A 83 -11.95 -7.20 9.23
C ALA A 83 -12.67 -5.86 9.44
N VAL A 84 -14.00 -5.83 9.32
CA VAL A 84 -14.83 -4.62 9.49
C VAL A 84 -15.18 -4.37 10.96
N THR A 85 -15.50 -5.42 11.71
CA THR A 85 -16.06 -5.28 13.07
C THR A 85 -15.11 -5.66 14.20
N GLY A 86 -14.01 -6.35 13.89
CA GLY A 86 -13.06 -6.90 14.86
C GLY A 86 -13.62 -8.07 15.70
N LYS A 87 -14.83 -8.56 15.42
CA LYS A 87 -15.46 -9.66 16.16
C LYS A 87 -15.05 -11.01 15.57
N GLY A 88 -14.98 -12.04 16.42
CA GLY A 88 -14.77 -13.43 15.98
C GLY A 88 -15.84 -13.89 14.99
N LEU A 89 -15.41 -14.60 13.95
CA LEU A 89 -16.27 -15.19 12.94
C LEU A 89 -16.86 -16.51 13.46
N SER A 90 -18.16 -16.71 13.28
CA SER A 90 -18.79 -18.00 13.54
C SER A 90 -18.43 -18.99 12.44
N THR A 91 -18.43 -20.30 12.76
CA THR A 91 -18.05 -21.36 11.83
C THR A 91 -18.81 -21.31 10.49
N GLY A 92 -20.09 -20.94 10.51
CA GLY A 92 -20.92 -20.85 9.29
C GLY A 92 -20.63 -19.61 8.43
N LEU A 93 -19.97 -18.58 8.95
CA LEU A 93 -19.61 -17.36 8.21
C LEU A 93 -18.12 -17.27 7.90
N LEU A 94 -17.30 -18.12 8.54
CA LEU A 94 -15.85 -18.09 8.42
C LEU A 94 -15.39 -18.28 6.97
N GLU A 95 -15.94 -19.25 6.26
CA GLU A 95 -15.54 -19.55 4.88
C GLU A 95 -15.85 -18.37 3.94
N ILE A 96 -17.05 -17.81 4.02
CA ILE A 96 -17.48 -16.67 3.19
C ILE A 96 -16.59 -15.46 3.49
N ALA A 97 -16.38 -15.14 4.77
CA ALA A 97 -15.54 -14.02 5.17
C ALA A 97 -14.07 -14.17 4.74
N LEU A 98 -13.52 -15.39 4.79
CA LEU A 98 -12.17 -15.66 4.27
C LEU A 98 -12.08 -15.49 2.75
N ILE A 99 -13.10 -15.93 2.00
CA ILE A 99 -13.17 -15.70 0.54
C ILE A 99 -13.18 -14.20 0.23
N GLU A 100 -14.01 -13.42 0.93
CA GLU A 100 -14.10 -11.97 0.75
C GLU A 100 -12.77 -11.27 1.09
N MET A 101 -12.16 -11.61 2.23
CA MET A 101 -10.86 -11.06 2.62
C MET A 101 -9.76 -11.41 1.61
N ASN A 102 -9.80 -12.61 1.04
CA ASN A 102 -8.84 -13.03 0.01
C ASN A 102 -9.03 -12.27 -1.30
N GLN A 103 -10.27 -12.05 -1.73
CA GLN A 103 -10.56 -11.24 -2.91
C GLN A 103 -10.07 -9.80 -2.74
N GLU A 104 -10.36 -9.19 -1.58
CA GLU A 104 -9.90 -7.84 -1.27
C GLU A 104 -8.36 -7.76 -1.22
N ALA A 105 -7.70 -8.75 -0.63
CA ALA A 105 -6.24 -8.80 -0.59
C ALA A 105 -5.64 -8.83 -2.00
N GLU A 106 -6.19 -9.63 -2.92
CA GLU A 106 -5.73 -9.66 -4.30
C GLU A 106 -5.98 -8.33 -5.03
N VAL A 107 -7.11 -7.67 -4.78
CA VAL A 107 -7.37 -6.32 -5.31
C VAL A 107 -6.32 -5.32 -4.81
N LEU A 108 -6.01 -5.34 -3.52
CA LEU A 108 -5.01 -4.45 -2.92
C LEU A 108 -3.60 -4.71 -3.46
N LYS A 109 -3.18 -5.97 -3.63
CA LYS A 109 -1.89 -6.33 -4.24
C LYS A 109 -1.78 -5.78 -5.67
N ASN A 110 -2.81 -6.00 -6.48
CA ASN A 110 -2.84 -5.51 -7.87
C ASN A 110 -2.79 -3.98 -7.94
N ARG A 111 -3.51 -3.31 -7.03
CA ARG A 111 -3.50 -1.84 -6.93
C ARG A 111 -2.14 -1.31 -6.47
N TYR A 112 -1.51 -1.98 -5.49
CA TYR A 112 -0.17 -1.64 -5.03
C TYR A 112 0.84 -1.74 -6.17
N GLY A 113 0.88 -2.87 -6.87
CA GLY A 113 1.74 -3.07 -8.04
C GLY A 113 1.52 -2.02 -9.13
N SER A 114 0.25 -1.74 -9.46
CA SER A 114 -0.09 -0.72 -10.46
C SER A 114 0.38 0.69 -10.06
N MET A 115 0.25 1.04 -8.78
CA MET A 115 0.68 2.33 -8.24
C MET A 115 2.21 2.44 -8.23
N LEU A 116 2.92 1.36 -7.91
CA LEU A 116 4.38 1.31 -7.97
C LEU A 116 4.89 1.43 -9.41
N SER A 117 4.26 0.73 -10.37
CA SER A 117 4.57 0.87 -11.79
C SER A 117 4.24 2.26 -12.36
N LEU A 118 3.27 2.98 -11.79
CA LEU A 118 3.02 4.38 -12.13
C LEU A 118 4.17 5.28 -11.66
N TYR A 119 4.65 5.07 -10.43
CA TYR A 119 5.80 5.78 -9.88
C TYR A 119 7.08 5.48 -10.67
N GLU A 120 7.34 4.21 -10.98
CA GLU A 120 8.45 3.76 -11.83
C GLU A 120 8.45 4.45 -13.19
N ARG A 121 7.29 4.53 -13.86
CA ARG A 121 7.19 5.22 -15.16
C ARG A 121 7.45 6.72 -15.07
N ALA A 122 7.35 7.31 -13.90
CA ALA A 122 7.62 8.73 -13.67
C ALA A 122 9.08 8.99 -13.28
N PHE A 123 9.71 8.09 -12.50
CA PHE A 123 10.98 8.35 -11.82
C PHE A 123 12.06 7.26 -12.04
N GLY A 124 11.72 6.17 -12.72
CA GLY A 124 12.60 5.03 -12.98
C GLY A 124 12.47 3.90 -11.96
N GLY A 125 12.96 2.72 -12.36
CA GLY A 125 12.87 1.49 -11.56
C GLY A 125 13.66 1.55 -10.25
N GLN A 126 14.82 2.22 -10.24
CA GLN A 126 15.61 2.39 -9.03
C GLN A 126 14.84 3.16 -7.96
N ALA A 127 14.26 4.31 -8.31
CA ALA A 127 13.50 5.13 -7.37
C ALA A 127 12.26 4.38 -6.83
N ALA A 128 11.57 3.64 -7.70
CA ALA A 128 10.45 2.80 -7.29
C ALA A 128 10.89 1.68 -6.33
N GLY A 129 12.01 1.02 -6.62
CA GLY A 129 12.57 -0.02 -5.76
C GLY A 129 13.01 0.50 -4.38
N GLU A 130 13.64 1.67 -4.32
CA GLU A 130 14.01 2.32 -3.05
C GLU A 130 12.77 2.70 -2.23
N LEU A 131 11.75 3.26 -2.89
CA LEU A 131 10.49 3.58 -2.22
C LEU A 131 9.80 2.30 -1.69
N ASP A 132 9.72 1.25 -2.49
CA ASP A 132 9.14 -0.04 -2.08
C ASP A 132 9.90 -0.64 -0.88
N ALA A 133 11.24 -0.62 -0.92
CA ALA A 133 12.08 -1.12 0.17
C ALA A 133 11.79 -0.40 1.50
N ILE A 134 11.73 0.93 1.49
CA ILE A 134 11.41 1.73 2.68
C ILE A 134 10.04 1.34 3.25
N LEU A 135 9.04 1.14 2.38
CA LEU A 135 7.69 0.78 2.81
C LEU A 135 7.59 -0.67 3.30
N ARG A 136 8.40 -1.59 2.75
CA ARG A 136 8.51 -2.97 3.22
C ARG A 136 9.12 -3.05 4.62
N ASP A 137 10.14 -2.25 4.89
CA ASP A 137 10.76 -2.18 6.21
C ASP A 137 9.79 -1.62 7.26
N ALA A 138 8.94 -0.66 6.87
CA ALA A 138 7.94 -0.08 7.76
C ALA A 138 6.77 -1.02 8.07
N VAL A 139 6.29 -1.76 7.06
CA VAL A 139 5.16 -2.69 7.20
C VAL A 139 5.54 -4.01 6.52
N PRO A 140 6.09 -4.98 7.27
CA PRO A 140 6.56 -6.25 6.73
C PRO A 140 5.38 -7.18 6.43
N VAL A 141 4.80 -6.99 5.24
CA VAL A 141 3.79 -7.87 4.65
C VAL A 141 4.37 -8.49 3.39
N GLU A 142 4.31 -9.81 3.31
CA GLU A 142 4.63 -10.54 2.10
C GLU A 142 3.49 -10.39 1.08
N LEU A 143 3.75 -9.67 -0.01
CA LEU A 143 2.78 -9.49 -1.10
C LEU A 143 2.53 -10.82 -1.85
N ASP A 144 3.53 -11.69 -1.88
CA ASP A 144 3.44 -13.02 -2.49
C ASP A 144 2.88 -14.07 -1.53
N ARG A 145 2.53 -13.69 -0.29
CA ARG A 145 1.94 -14.63 0.66
C ARG A 145 0.70 -15.24 0.00
N PRO A 146 0.63 -16.59 -0.11
CA PRO A 146 -0.56 -17.24 -0.59
C PRO A 146 -1.70 -16.82 0.31
N SER A 147 -2.81 -16.42 -0.31
CA SER A 147 -4.00 -15.97 0.40
C SER A 147 -4.34 -16.97 1.52
N PRO A 148 -4.67 -16.50 2.74
CA PRO A 148 -5.01 -17.37 3.85
C PRO A 148 -6.20 -18.25 3.44
N MET A 149 -5.87 -19.46 3.01
CA MET A 149 -6.87 -20.47 2.67
C MET A 149 -7.45 -20.99 3.98
N PRO A 150 -8.76 -21.30 4.02
CA PRO A 150 -9.27 -22.09 5.12
C PRO A 150 -8.50 -23.42 5.12
N SER A 151 -7.74 -23.65 6.19
CA SER A 151 -7.38 -25.01 6.55
C SER A 151 -8.70 -25.70 6.84
N VAL A 152 -9.25 -26.44 5.88
CA VAL A 152 -10.44 -27.24 6.12
C VAL A 152 -10.10 -28.13 7.32
N PRO A 153 -10.81 -28.03 8.46
CA PRO A 153 -10.60 -28.96 9.55
C PRO A 153 -10.86 -30.34 8.96
N THR A 154 -9.80 -31.13 8.83
CA THR A 154 -9.91 -32.50 8.38
C THR A 154 -10.82 -33.18 9.41
N GLN A 155 -11.92 -33.80 8.98
CA GLN A 155 -12.95 -34.42 9.81
C GLN A 155 -12.46 -35.55 10.75
N ARG A 156 -11.16 -35.64 11.07
CA ARG A 156 -10.57 -36.70 11.87
C ARG A 156 -10.70 -36.52 13.39
N ASP A 157 -11.20 -35.39 13.88
CA ASP A 157 -11.36 -35.15 15.33
C ASP A 157 -12.81 -35.29 15.83
N LEU A 158 -13.68 -35.94 15.05
CA LEU A 158 -15.02 -36.38 15.48
C LEU A 158 -15.09 -37.91 15.47
N CYS A 159 -14.24 -38.54 16.28
CA CYS A 159 -14.37 -39.95 16.69
C CYS A 159 -14.28 -40.03 18.20
#